data_AF-A0A9E6DAB3-F1
#
_entry.id   AF-A0A9E6DAB3-F1
#
_cell.length_a   1.000
_cell.length_b   1.000
_cell.length_c   1.000
_cell.angle_alpha   90.00
_cell.angle_beta   90.00
_cell.angle_gamma   90.00
#
_symmetry.space_group_name_H-M   'P 1'
#
loop_
_entity.id
_entity.type
_entity.pdbx_description
1 polymer ?
#
loop_
_entity_poly.entity_id
_entity_poly.type
_entity_poly.pdbx_seq_one_letter_code
_entity_poly.pdbx_strand_id
1 'polypeptide(L)'
;MTDCETAQTITQMNAVSYNAANSSDSNYSELCTDYKNALVAQIASCGDDSGALQNTVNSLGDCSDTDTSNSTVSHDALMTANLNGVQYDNLVPFYYPYLHNAVLVQVDNYGNKMLLIQGNSAPTSGGAIEINIHLREDNWAIGTYPLYSDSSSGTKINPIDLTNGYQTYYVDNSGSITITTFDTVSRIVEGTFQYSYMHSTNSGEIGPFNCVNGTFRYSLDNEYFD
;
A
#
# COMPACT_ATOMS: atom_id res chain seq x y z
N MET A 1 0.86 -37.39 -17.76
CA MET A 1 1.82 -36.29 -17.54
C MET A 1 1.82 -35.46 -18.81
N THR A 2 1.50 -34.17 -18.70
CA THR A 2 1.63 -33.22 -19.81
C THR A 2 3.12 -32.99 -20.06
N ASP A 3 3.59 -33.09 -21.29
CA ASP A 3 4.99 -32.77 -21.61
C ASP A 3 5.27 -31.27 -21.45
N CYS A 4 6.55 -30.92 -21.30
CA CYS A 4 6.97 -29.55 -20.99
C CYS A 4 6.54 -28.54 -22.08
N GLU A 5 6.63 -28.90 -23.36
CA GLU A 5 6.27 -28.03 -24.49
C GLU A 5 4.76 -27.74 -24.51
N THR A 6 3.95 -28.75 -24.23
CA THR A 6 2.49 -28.59 -24.07
C THR A 6 2.16 -27.73 -22.86
N ALA A 7 2.85 -27.92 -21.72
CA ALA A 7 2.63 -27.11 -20.51
C ALA A 7 2.99 -25.62 -20.71
N GLN A 8 4.07 -25.33 -21.45
CA GLN A 8 4.43 -23.97 -21.85
C GLN A 8 3.38 -23.33 -22.76
N THR A 9 2.88 -24.09 -23.73
CA THR A 9 1.85 -23.60 -24.66
C THR A 9 0.55 -23.27 -23.93
N ILE A 10 0.10 -24.14 -23.01
CA ILE A 10 -1.09 -23.92 -22.18
C ILE A 10 -0.90 -22.69 -21.29
N THR A 11 0.27 -22.54 -20.68
CA THR A 11 0.59 -21.37 -19.85
C THR A 11 0.55 -20.08 -20.65
N GLN A 12 1.11 -20.07 -21.87
CA GLN A 12 1.09 -18.89 -22.73
C GLN A 12 -0.34 -18.52 -23.17
N MET A 13 -1.18 -19.50 -23.49
CA MET A 13 -2.58 -19.25 -23.84
C MET A 13 -3.37 -18.67 -22.66
N ASN A 14 -3.22 -19.25 -21.47
CA ASN A 14 -3.93 -18.77 -20.29
C ASN A 14 -3.41 -17.40 -19.83
N ALA A 15 -2.10 -17.12 -19.99
CA ALA A 15 -1.54 -15.79 -19.75
C ALA A 15 -2.17 -14.72 -20.65
N VAL A 16 -2.37 -15.03 -21.94
CA VAL A 16 -3.01 -14.10 -22.89
C VAL A 16 -4.46 -13.84 -22.49
N SER A 17 -5.21 -14.89 -22.14
CA SER A 17 -6.61 -14.75 -21.70
C SER A 17 -6.73 -13.94 -20.40
N TYR A 18 -5.86 -14.23 -19.42
CA TYR A 18 -5.83 -13.50 -18.15
C TYR A 18 -5.44 -12.02 -18.34
N ASN A 19 -4.39 -11.73 -19.11
CA ASN A 19 -3.93 -10.35 -19.35
C ASN A 19 -4.92 -9.50 -20.17
N ALA A 20 -5.87 -10.14 -20.86
CA ALA A 20 -6.92 -9.45 -21.59
C ALA A 20 -8.17 -9.17 -20.73
N ALA A 21 -8.27 -9.77 -19.53
CA ALA A 21 -9.40 -9.62 -18.64
C ALA A 21 -9.26 -8.40 -17.74
N ASN A 22 -10.36 -7.68 -17.51
CA ASN A 22 -10.45 -6.66 -16.48
C ASN A 22 -10.77 -7.34 -15.14
N SER A 23 -10.22 -6.84 -14.03
CA SER A 23 -10.55 -7.32 -12.69
C SER A 23 -12.02 -7.14 -12.31
N SER A 24 -12.77 -6.31 -13.04
CA SER A 24 -14.24 -6.19 -12.89
C SER A 24 -15.03 -7.24 -13.69
N ASP A 25 -14.37 -8.02 -14.55
CA ASP A 25 -15.05 -9.00 -15.39
C ASP A 25 -15.44 -10.22 -14.57
N SER A 26 -16.68 -10.70 -14.74
CA SER A 26 -17.22 -11.83 -13.96
C SER A 26 -16.45 -13.15 -14.09
N ASN A 27 -15.57 -13.26 -15.09
CA ASN A 27 -14.72 -14.42 -15.36
C ASN A 27 -13.25 -14.19 -15.01
N TYR A 28 -12.89 -13.06 -14.38
CA TYR A 28 -11.52 -12.75 -14.03
C TYR A 28 -10.90 -13.81 -13.11
N SER A 29 -11.62 -14.20 -12.06
CA SER A 29 -11.17 -15.27 -11.13
C SER A 29 -10.93 -16.62 -11.81
N GLU A 30 -11.78 -16.98 -12.76
CA GLU A 30 -11.65 -18.21 -13.56
C GLU A 30 -10.37 -18.15 -14.40
N LEU A 31 -10.16 -17.04 -15.11
CA LEU A 31 -8.97 -16.85 -15.95
C LEU A 31 -7.67 -16.78 -15.14
N CYS A 32 -7.70 -16.14 -13.97
CA CYS A 32 -6.58 -16.15 -13.02
C CYS A 32 -6.26 -17.58 -12.57
N THR A 33 -7.29 -18.33 -12.16
CA THR A 33 -7.15 -19.71 -11.69
C THR A 33 -6.57 -20.62 -12.78
N ASP A 34 -7.05 -20.48 -14.01
CA ASP A 34 -6.57 -21.23 -15.16
C ASP A 34 -5.11 -20.90 -15.48
N TYR A 35 -4.73 -19.63 -15.42
CA TYR A 35 -3.34 -19.22 -15.61
C TYR A 35 -2.42 -19.74 -14.51
N LYS A 36 -2.83 -19.62 -13.25
CA LYS A 36 -2.10 -20.14 -12.09
C LYS A 36 -1.89 -21.66 -12.17
N ASN A 37 -2.94 -22.40 -12.53
CA ASN A 37 -2.86 -23.85 -12.70
C ASN A 37 -1.92 -24.25 -13.84
N ALA A 38 -1.92 -23.48 -14.94
CA ALA A 38 -1.01 -23.72 -16.05
C ALA A 38 0.46 -23.51 -15.63
N LEU A 39 0.75 -22.44 -14.88
CA LEU A 39 2.09 -22.20 -14.32
C LEU A 39 2.54 -23.35 -13.40
N VAL A 40 1.68 -23.82 -12.50
CA VAL A 40 1.99 -24.96 -11.61
C VAL A 40 2.25 -26.24 -12.42
N ALA A 41 1.45 -26.49 -13.45
CA ALA A 41 1.66 -27.63 -14.35
C ALA A 41 2.98 -27.50 -15.13
N GLN A 42 3.33 -26.29 -15.57
CA GLN A 42 4.62 -26.02 -16.21
C GLN A 42 5.79 -26.25 -15.26
N ILE A 43 5.72 -25.78 -14.00
CA ILE A 43 6.75 -26.05 -12.99
C ILE A 43 6.91 -27.55 -12.78
N ALA A 44 5.81 -28.28 -12.65
CA ALA A 44 5.83 -29.72 -12.43
C ALA A 44 6.44 -30.50 -13.62
N SER A 45 6.23 -30.04 -14.86
CA SER A 45 6.69 -30.72 -16.07
C SER A 45 8.07 -30.26 -16.57
N CYS A 46 8.45 -29.01 -16.33
CA CYS A 46 9.65 -28.38 -16.88
C CYS A 46 10.71 -28.05 -15.82
N GLY A 47 10.33 -28.00 -14.54
CA GLY A 47 11.16 -27.42 -13.48
C GLY A 47 11.13 -25.89 -13.46
N ASP A 48 11.62 -25.31 -12.37
CA ASP A 48 11.77 -23.87 -12.19
C ASP A 48 12.97 -23.55 -11.29
N ASP A 49 14.18 -23.89 -11.76
CA ASP A 49 15.41 -23.68 -10.99
C ASP A 49 15.67 -22.19 -10.66
N SER A 50 15.08 -21.29 -11.46
CA SER A 50 15.17 -19.84 -11.25
C SER A 50 14.18 -19.29 -10.22
N GLY A 51 13.13 -20.05 -9.89
CA GLY A 51 12.00 -19.60 -9.07
C GLY A 51 11.10 -18.56 -9.76
N ALA A 52 11.33 -18.24 -11.03
CA ALA A 52 10.62 -17.18 -11.73
C ALA A 52 9.14 -17.53 -11.94
N LEU A 53 8.83 -18.79 -12.26
CA LEU A 53 7.45 -19.23 -12.44
C LEU A 53 6.73 -19.30 -11.09
N GLN A 54 7.42 -19.77 -10.05
CA GLN A 54 6.89 -19.80 -8.69
C GLN A 54 6.60 -18.39 -8.15
N ASN A 55 7.45 -17.40 -8.49
CA ASN A 55 7.20 -16.01 -8.14
C ASN A 55 5.93 -15.48 -8.82
N THR A 56 5.72 -15.78 -10.11
CA THR A 56 4.47 -15.42 -10.80
C THR A 56 3.25 -16.09 -10.15
N VAL A 57 3.33 -17.37 -9.79
CA VAL A 57 2.27 -18.09 -9.07
C VAL A 57 1.93 -17.41 -7.73
N ASN A 58 2.94 -16.93 -7.02
CA ASN A 58 2.76 -16.23 -5.74
C ASN A 58 2.12 -14.86 -5.96
N SER A 59 2.57 -14.11 -6.97
CA SER A 59 2.02 -12.79 -7.31
C SER A 59 0.57 -12.81 -7.78
N LEU A 60 0.09 -13.95 -8.33
CA LEU A 60 -1.33 -14.12 -8.71
C LEU A 60 -2.28 -14.28 -7.51
N GLY A 61 -1.78 -14.43 -6.28
CA GLY A 61 -2.64 -14.57 -5.10
C GLY A 61 -3.52 -15.82 -5.14
N ASP A 62 -4.70 -15.80 -4.54
CA ASP A 62 -5.64 -16.94 -4.50
C ASP A 62 -6.62 -17.01 -5.67
N CYS A 63 -6.55 -16.04 -6.60
CA CYS A 63 -7.45 -15.93 -7.75
C CYS A 63 -8.94 -15.90 -7.40
N SER A 64 -9.32 -15.61 -6.15
CA SER A 64 -10.73 -15.49 -5.78
C SER A 64 -11.25 -14.08 -6.10
N ASP A 65 -12.31 -14.00 -6.90
CA ASP A 65 -13.12 -12.78 -6.98
C ASP A 65 -13.91 -12.69 -5.69
N THR A 66 -13.48 -11.88 -4.73
CA THR A 66 -14.35 -11.51 -3.61
C THR A 66 -14.14 -10.07 -3.16
N ASP A 67 -14.72 -9.14 -3.92
CA ASP A 67 -15.61 -8.20 -3.23
C ASP A 67 -16.80 -9.00 -2.69
N THR A 68 -16.61 -9.62 -1.52
CA THR A 68 -17.57 -9.68 -0.39
C THR A 68 -17.19 -10.75 0.65
N SER A 69 -16.67 -10.26 1.77
CA SER A 69 -16.93 -10.74 3.14
C SER A 69 -16.16 -11.96 3.69
N ASN A 70 -15.06 -11.62 4.35
CA ASN A 70 -14.63 -12.16 5.66
C ASN A 70 -13.89 -13.51 5.71
N SER A 71 -12.67 -13.52 5.17
CA SER A 71 -11.52 -14.23 5.74
C SER A 71 -10.25 -13.50 5.30
N THR A 72 -9.62 -12.76 6.22
CA THR A 72 -8.23 -12.23 6.18
C THR A 72 -7.54 -12.24 4.80
N VAL A 73 -8.09 -11.50 3.84
CA VAL A 73 -7.34 -11.11 2.64
C VAL A 73 -6.37 -10.06 3.16
N SER A 74 -5.11 -10.46 3.30
CA SER A 74 -3.99 -9.53 3.24
C SER A 74 -4.15 -8.80 1.91
N HIS A 75 -4.84 -7.66 1.92
CA HIS A 75 -4.50 -6.61 0.97
C HIS A 75 -3.04 -6.38 1.29
N ASP A 76 -2.12 -6.72 0.36
CA ASP A 76 -0.70 -6.49 0.58
C ASP A 76 -0.57 -5.11 1.20
N ALA A 77 -0.11 -5.06 2.44
CA ALA A 77 -0.21 -3.85 3.23
C ALA A 77 0.50 -2.75 2.45
N LEU A 78 -0.25 -1.72 2.05
CA LEU A 78 0.35 -0.60 1.33
C LEU A 78 1.28 0.17 2.28
N MET A 79 1.02 0.07 3.58
CA MET A 79 1.86 0.59 4.65
C MET A 79 2.06 -0.43 5.77
N THR A 80 3.24 -0.43 6.39
CA THR A 80 3.50 -1.11 7.67
C THR A 80 4.06 -0.11 8.68
N ALA A 81 3.90 -0.38 9.96
CA ALA A 81 4.46 0.45 11.03
C ALA A 81 4.63 -0.33 12.34
N ASN A 82 5.72 -0.09 13.07
CA ASN A 82 5.85 -0.52 14.45
C ASN A 82 5.59 0.67 15.39
N LEU A 83 4.44 0.68 16.05
CA LEU A 83 4.04 1.72 17.01
C LEU A 83 4.31 1.24 18.43
N ASN A 84 5.37 1.77 19.05
CA ASN A 84 5.75 1.49 20.43
C ASN A 84 5.84 -0.02 20.75
N GLY A 85 6.40 -0.81 19.83
CA GLY A 85 6.54 -2.26 19.97
C GLY A 85 5.38 -3.08 19.40
N VAL A 86 4.28 -2.45 18.99
CA VAL A 86 3.15 -3.11 18.33
C VAL A 86 3.30 -3.00 16.82
N GLN A 87 3.43 -4.14 16.14
CA GLN A 87 3.59 -4.20 14.69
C GLN A 87 2.22 -4.18 13.99
N TYR A 88 2.10 -3.36 12.95
CA TYR A 88 0.96 -3.28 12.06
C TYR A 88 1.41 -3.62 10.63
N ASP A 89 0.97 -4.77 10.14
CA ASP A 89 1.34 -5.34 8.84
C ASP A 89 0.14 -5.38 7.87
N ASN A 90 -0.85 -4.51 8.07
CA ASN A 90 -2.12 -4.54 7.33
C ASN A 90 -2.70 -3.12 7.08
N LEU A 91 -1.86 -2.08 7.08
CA LEU A 91 -2.33 -0.71 6.92
C LEU A 91 -2.58 -0.41 5.43
N VAL A 92 -3.79 0.04 5.11
CA VAL A 92 -4.22 0.46 3.77
C VAL A 92 -5.07 1.72 3.85
N PRO A 93 -5.28 2.50 2.78
CA PRO A 93 -6.17 3.67 2.83
C PRO A 93 -7.57 3.35 3.30
N PHE A 94 -8.23 4.35 3.87
CA PHE A 94 -9.63 4.28 4.22
C PHE A 94 -10.48 4.03 2.97
N TYR A 95 -11.42 3.10 3.07
CA TYR A 95 -12.21 2.54 1.97
C TYR A 95 -11.41 1.90 0.82
N TYR A 96 -10.11 1.66 0.96
CA TYR A 96 -9.29 1.01 -0.08
C TYR A 96 -9.88 -0.31 -0.61
N PRO A 97 -10.44 -1.22 0.23
CA PRO A 97 -11.03 -2.47 -0.26
C PRO A 97 -12.18 -2.33 -1.26
N TYR A 98 -12.81 -1.14 -1.34
CA TYR A 98 -13.91 -0.88 -2.27
C TYR A 98 -13.52 0.07 -3.38
N LEU A 99 -12.80 1.14 -3.04
CA LEU A 99 -12.48 2.21 -3.96
C LEU A 99 -11.17 1.98 -4.72
N HIS A 100 -10.28 1.14 -4.20
CA HIS A 100 -8.97 0.85 -4.79
C HIS A 100 -8.12 2.10 -5.08
N ASN A 101 -8.38 3.20 -4.37
CA ASN A 101 -7.60 4.44 -4.46
C ASN A 101 -6.44 4.37 -3.46
N ALA A 102 -5.23 4.09 -3.94
CA ALA A 102 -4.06 4.00 -3.08
C ALA A 102 -3.67 5.38 -2.55
N VAL A 103 -3.71 6.42 -3.39
CA VAL A 103 -3.31 7.78 -3.00
C VAL A 103 -4.37 8.82 -3.33
N LEU A 104 -4.34 9.93 -2.60
CA LEU A 104 -5.12 11.12 -2.91
C LEU A 104 -4.19 12.30 -3.12
N VAL A 105 -4.48 13.12 -4.14
CA VAL A 105 -3.85 14.44 -4.27
C VAL A 105 -4.81 15.48 -3.71
N GLN A 106 -4.37 16.19 -2.68
CA GLN A 106 -5.14 17.23 -2.00
C GLN A 106 -4.47 18.60 -2.22
N VAL A 107 -5.28 19.65 -2.17
CA VAL A 107 -4.81 21.03 -2.22
C VAL A 107 -5.09 21.68 -0.88
N ASP A 108 -4.07 22.20 -0.21
CA ASP A 108 -4.24 22.92 1.04
C ASP A 108 -4.87 24.31 0.84
N ASN A 109 -5.18 24.99 1.94
CA ASN A 109 -5.78 26.34 1.91
C ASN A 109 -4.87 27.42 1.28
N TYR A 110 -3.61 27.10 0.99
CA TYR A 110 -2.62 27.98 0.37
C TYR A 110 -2.33 27.61 -1.09
N GLY A 111 -3.03 26.61 -1.64
CA GLY A 111 -2.85 26.15 -3.01
C GLY A 111 -1.67 25.18 -3.19
N ASN A 112 -1.03 24.70 -2.12
CA ASN A 112 -0.01 23.66 -2.23
C ASN A 112 -0.66 22.31 -2.46
N LYS A 113 -0.16 21.57 -3.46
CA LYS A 113 -0.54 20.17 -3.66
C LYS A 113 0.23 19.26 -2.72
N MET A 114 -0.49 18.27 -2.19
CA MET A 114 0.03 17.27 -1.29
C MET A 114 -0.48 15.89 -1.72
N LEU A 115 0.42 14.92 -1.74
CA LEU A 115 0.11 13.51 -1.91
C LEU A 115 -0.15 12.92 -0.53
N LEU A 116 -1.38 12.48 -0.29
CA LEU A 116 -1.74 11.76 0.92
C LEU A 116 -1.40 10.28 0.75
N ILE A 117 -0.47 9.83 1.59
CA ILE A 117 -0.14 8.42 1.82
C ILE A 117 -0.78 8.02 3.15
N GLN A 118 -1.75 7.12 3.10
CA GLN A 118 -2.58 6.79 4.26
C GLN A 118 -2.55 5.30 4.58
N GLY A 119 -2.25 4.97 5.83
CA GLY A 119 -2.37 3.61 6.36
C GLY A 119 -3.41 3.53 7.47
N ASN A 120 -4.43 2.70 7.30
CA ASN A 120 -5.53 2.50 8.23
C ASN A 120 -5.67 1.00 8.56
N SER A 121 -5.73 0.65 9.85
CA SER A 121 -5.78 -0.74 10.32
C SER A 121 -7.18 -1.36 10.29
N ALA A 122 -8.23 -0.57 10.07
CA ALA A 122 -9.61 -1.02 9.91
C ALA A 122 -10.34 -0.12 8.89
N PRO A 123 -9.98 -0.22 7.59
CA PRO A 123 -10.30 0.77 6.56
C PRO A 123 -11.79 0.93 6.23
N THR A 124 -12.67 0.16 6.87
CA THR A 124 -14.13 0.16 6.65
C THR A 124 -14.92 0.54 7.91
N SER A 125 -14.24 0.84 9.02
CA SER A 125 -14.88 1.14 10.32
C SER A 125 -14.11 2.22 11.07
N GLY A 126 -14.82 3.02 11.88
CA GLY A 126 -14.18 3.94 12.83
C GLY A 126 -13.56 3.18 14.00
N GLY A 127 -12.48 3.71 14.59
CA GLY A 127 -11.78 3.05 15.70
C GLY A 127 -10.38 2.52 15.39
N ALA A 128 -9.88 2.70 14.17
CA ALA A 128 -8.62 2.15 13.69
C ALA A 128 -7.39 2.94 14.17
N ILE A 129 -6.22 2.32 14.06
CA ILE A 129 -4.98 3.07 13.87
C ILE A 129 -5.00 3.66 12.47
N GLU A 130 -4.76 4.96 12.38
CA GLU A 130 -4.66 5.67 11.11
C GLU A 130 -3.40 6.54 11.11
N ILE A 131 -2.59 6.40 10.08
CA ILE A 131 -1.40 7.20 9.80
C ILE A 131 -1.66 7.94 8.49
N ASN A 132 -1.72 9.26 8.55
CA ASN A 132 -1.83 10.11 7.37
C ASN A 132 -0.50 10.84 7.17
N ILE A 133 0.17 10.66 6.04
CA ILE A 133 1.36 11.42 5.68
C ILE A 133 1.06 12.23 4.43
N HIS A 134 1.18 13.55 4.52
CA HIS A 134 0.98 14.43 3.37
C HIS A 134 2.35 14.87 2.82
N LEU A 135 2.73 14.36 1.65
CA LEU A 135 3.97 14.70 0.98
C LEU A 135 3.75 15.86 0.02
N ARG A 136 4.43 16.99 0.22
CA ARG A 136 4.31 18.16 -0.67
C ARG A 136 4.82 17.86 -2.08
N GLU A 137 4.23 18.53 -3.07
CA GLU A 137 4.62 18.41 -4.49
C GLU A 137 6.12 18.69 -4.73
N ASP A 138 6.71 19.68 -4.04
CA ASP A 138 8.15 19.96 -4.14
C ASP A 138 9.05 18.78 -3.67
N ASN A 139 8.47 17.81 -2.95
CA ASN A 139 9.15 16.63 -2.38
C ASN A 139 8.73 15.32 -3.08
N TRP A 140 8.02 15.38 -4.21
CA TRP A 140 7.65 14.23 -5.04
C TRP A 140 8.83 13.71 -5.85
N ALA A 141 9.88 13.30 -5.13
CA ALA A 141 11.12 12.80 -5.69
C ALA A 141 11.83 11.94 -4.64
N ILE A 142 12.72 11.08 -5.10
CA ILE A 142 13.62 10.29 -4.25
C ILE A 142 14.40 11.23 -3.33
N GLY A 143 14.36 10.95 -2.02
CA GLY A 143 14.97 11.80 -1.01
C GLY A 143 14.43 11.54 0.39
N THR A 144 15.07 12.14 1.39
CA THR A 144 14.63 12.10 2.79
C THR A 144 14.14 13.47 3.21
N TYR A 145 12.92 13.52 3.72
CA TYR A 145 12.24 14.75 4.11
C TYR A 145 11.77 14.70 5.55
N PRO A 146 11.83 15.82 6.29
CA PRO A 146 11.32 15.87 7.65
C PRO A 146 9.78 15.78 7.69
N LEU A 147 9.26 15.18 8.76
CA LEU A 147 7.84 15.08 9.11
C LEU A 147 7.52 15.94 10.34
N TYR A 148 6.33 16.52 10.38
CA TYR A 148 5.90 17.47 11.41
C TYR A 148 4.43 17.24 11.82
N SER A 149 4.04 17.59 13.05
CA SER A 149 2.66 17.39 13.55
C SER A 149 1.62 18.40 13.07
N ASP A 150 2.02 19.57 12.59
CA ASP A 150 1.06 20.63 12.29
C ASP A 150 1.53 21.51 11.13
N SER A 151 0.64 21.67 10.14
CA SER A 151 0.69 22.71 9.12
C SER A 151 0.47 24.09 9.73
N SER A 152 1.46 24.64 10.41
CA SER A 152 1.47 26.08 10.70
C SER A 152 1.40 26.87 9.38
N SER A 153 0.52 27.85 9.34
CA SER A 153 0.10 28.63 8.17
C SER A 153 1.22 28.94 7.17
N GLY A 154 1.18 28.34 5.98
CA GLY A 154 2.10 28.62 4.87
C GLY A 154 3.50 27.99 4.97
N THR A 155 3.78 27.20 6.01
CA THR A 155 5.07 26.51 6.13
C THR A 155 5.09 25.26 5.25
N LYS A 156 6.10 25.16 4.39
CA LYS A 156 6.32 24.04 3.46
C LYS A 156 6.78 22.78 4.20
N ILE A 157 5.88 22.07 4.86
CA ILE A 157 6.17 20.85 5.64
C ILE A 157 5.40 19.63 5.12
N ASN A 158 5.81 18.43 5.54
CA ASN A 158 5.05 17.20 5.31
C ASN A 158 4.31 16.83 6.60
N PRO A 159 3.03 17.18 6.76
CA PRO A 159 2.31 16.91 8.00
C PRO A 159 2.00 15.42 8.14
N ILE A 160 2.03 14.95 9.39
CA ILE A 160 1.67 13.60 9.76
C ILE A 160 0.67 13.59 10.92
N ASP A 161 -0.41 12.85 10.74
CA ASP A 161 -1.43 12.62 11.75
C ASP A 161 -1.46 11.14 12.14
N LEU A 162 -1.47 10.87 13.44
CA LEU A 162 -1.72 9.54 13.99
C LEU A 162 -3.01 9.59 14.83
N THR A 163 -3.96 8.72 14.51
CA THR A 163 -5.16 8.51 15.32
C THR A 163 -5.29 7.07 15.78
N ASN A 164 -5.94 6.87 16.93
CA ASN A 164 -6.39 5.57 17.41
C ASN A 164 -7.86 5.70 17.81
N GLY A 165 -8.75 5.40 16.87
CA GLY A 165 -10.16 5.73 16.99
C GLY A 165 -10.41 7.23 17.10
N TYR A 166 -10.99 7.68 18.21
CA TYR A 166 -11.30 9.11 18.43
C TYR A 166 -10.14 9.88 19.08
N GLN A 167 -9.02 9.22 19.37
CA GLN A 167 -7.87 9.84 20.02
C GLN A 167 -6.85 10.32 18.97
N THR A 168 -6.48 11.60 19.05
CA THR A 168 -5.42 12.20 18.23
C THR A 168 -4.09 12.22 19.00
N TYR A 169 -3.00 11.89 18.33
CA TYR A 169 -1.64 11.95 18.87
C TYR A 169 -0.87 13.10 18.22
N TYR A 170 0.05 13.71 18.97
CA TYR A 170 0.93 14.76 18.45
C TYR A 170 2.26 14.15 18.02
N VAL A 171 2.74 14.46 16.82
CA VAL A 171 4.08 14.07 16.37
C VAL A 171 5.11 15.10 16.83
N ASP A 172 6.01 14.72 17.72
CA ASP A 172 6.98 15.65 18.30
C ASP A 172 8.14 15.91 17.33
N ASN A 173 7.90 16.65 16.23
CA ASN A 173 8.84 17.27 15.26
C ASN A 173 10.18 16.52 14.92
N SER A 174 10.24 15.22 15.15
CA SER A 174 11.43 14.36 15.11
C SER A 174 11.19 13.14 14.21
N GLY A 175 10.48 13.37 13.10
CA GLY A 175 10.19 12.36 12.10
C GLY A 175 10.85 12.62 10.76
N SER A 176 10.97 11.55 9.98
CA SER A 176 11.42 11.61 8.60
C SER A 176 10.70 10.58 7.75
N ILE A 177 10.44 10.94 6.50
CA ILE A 177 10.03 10.05 5.43
C ILE A 177 11.15 9.99 4.40
N THR A 178 11.51 8.79 3.95
CA THR A 178 12.47 8.57 2.85
C THR A 178 11.73 7.96 1.69
N ILE A 179 11.69 8.67 0.57
CA ILE A 179 11.18 8.17 -0.71
C ILE A 179 12.33 7.44 -1.42
N THR A 180 12.18 6.14 -1.66
CA THR A 180 13.14 5.30 -2.39
C THR A 180 12.78 5.18 -3.86
N THR A 181 11.49 5.28 -4.19
CA THR A 181 10.98 5.30 -5.56
C THR A 181 9.90 6.37 -5.68
N PHE A 182 9.98 7.19 -6.72
CA PHE A 182 8.89 8.04 -7.19
C PHE A 182 8.93 8.02 -8.72
N ASP A 183 8.07 7.20 -9.33
CA ASP A 183 8.07 6.98 -10.77
C ASP A 183 6.64 7.11 -11.30
N THR A 184 6.41 8.16 -12.08
CA THR A 184 5.11 8.44 -12.69
C THR A 184 4.85 7.57 -13.92
N VAL A 185 5.87 6.94 -14.50
CA VAL A 185 5.72 6.02 -15.65
C VAL A 185 5.27 4.65 -15.16
N SER A 186 5.95 4.08 -14.17
CA SER A 186 5.50 2.83 -13.53
C SER A 186 4.40 3.04 -12.49
N ARG A 187 4.02 4.30 -12.23
CA ARG A 187 2.99 4.75 -11.29
C ARG A 187 3.20 4.20 -9.88
N ILE A 188 4.42 4.31 -9.36
CA ILE A 188 4.79 3.81 -8.03
C ILE A 188 5.45 4.89 -7.18
N VAL A 189 5.05 4.94 -5.91
CA VAL A 189 5.77 5.64 -4.85
C VAL A 189 6.07 4.66 -3.71
N GLU A 190 7.32 4.61 -3.26
CA GLU A 190 7.80 3.66 -2.26
C GLU A 190 8.78 4.33 -1.30
N GLY A 191 8.83 3.85 -0.07
CA GLY A 191 9.79 4.33 0.90
C GLY A 191 9.60 3.83 2.31
N THR A 192 10.24 4.54 3.23
CA THR A 192 10.20 4.27 4.68
C THR A 192 9.89 5.53 5.47
N PHE A 193 9.40 5.37 6.70
CA PHE A 193 9.19 6.49 7.61
C PHE A 193 9.42 6.08 9.06
N GLN A 194 9.72 7.09 9.88
CA GLN A 194 9.82 6.99 11.33
C GLN A 194 9.50 8.33 11.95
N TYR A 195 8.96 8.32 13.17
CA TYR A 195 8.68 9.54 13.93
C TYR A 195 8.45 9.22 15.41
N SER A 196 8.69 10.18 16.28
CA SER A 196 8.25 10.10 17.68
C SER A 196 6.91 10.82 17.86
N TYR A 197 6.08 10.33 18.77
CA TYR A 197 4.76 10.89 19.03
C TYR A 197 4.41 10.89 20.53
N MET A 198 3.51 11.79 20.90
CA MET A 198 2.96 11.98 22.24
C MET A 198 1.45 11.72 22.21
N HIS A 199 0.93 11.11 23.27
CA HIS A 199 -0.50 10.92 23.48
C HIS A 199 -1.07 12.06 24.33
N SER A 200 -2.02 12.82 23.79
CA SER A 200 -2.72 13.85 24.54
C SER A 200 -3.82 13.24 25.41
N THR A 201 -3.79 13.52 26.70
CA THR A 201 -4.83 13.09 27.65
C THR A 201 -5.41 14.28 28.40
N ASN A 202 -6.57 14.09 29.02
CA ASN A 202 -7.15 15.07 29.94
C ASN A 202 -6.23 15.45 31.12
N SER A 203 -5.23 14.61 31.40
CA SER A 203 -4.24 14.77 32.48
C SER A 203 -2.88 15.30 32.02
N GLY A 204 -2.73 15.64 30.73
CA GLY A 204 -1.46 16.06 30.12
C GLY A 204 -0.97 15.09 29.04
N GLU A 205 0.27 15.26 28.61
CA GLU A 205 0.87 14.49 27.52
C GLU A 205 1.63 13.26 28.05
N ILE A 206 1.49 12.13 27.38
CA ILE A 206 2.21 10.87 27.69
C ILE A 206 3.12 10.50 26.52
N GLY A 207 4.40 10.21 26.79
CA GLY A 207 5.40 9.83 25.79
C GLY A 207 6.83 10.23 26.20
N PRO A 208 7.80 10.28 25.26
CA PRO A 208 7.64 10.00 23.83
C PRO A 208 7.48 8.51 23.53
N PHE A 209 6.61 8.21 22.58
CA PHE A 209 6.51 6.92 21.90
C PHE A 209 7.18 7.01 20.53
N ASN A 210 7.40 5.86 19.88
CA ASN A 210 8.08 5.82 18.59
C ASN A 210 7.30 4.99 17.57
N CYS A 211 7.21 5.52 16.36
CA CYS A 211 6.95 4.77 15.15
C CYS A 211 8.30 4.46 14.48
N VAL A 212 8.66 3.19 14.38
CA VAL A 212 9.90 2.73 13.73
C VAL A 212 9.62 1.71 12.64
N ASN A 213 10.57 1.55 11.73
CA ASN A 213 10.50 0.59 10.62
C ASN A 213 9.22 0.73 9.78
N GLY A 214 8.68 1.94 9.64
CA GLY A 214 7.54 2.18 8.79
C GLY A 214 7.94 2.00 7.33
N THR A 215 7.15 1.27 6.56
CA THR A 215 7.35 1.10 5.11
C THR A 215 6.08 1.49 4.38
N PHE A 216 6.21 1.90 3.12
CA PHE A 216 5.06 2.06 2.25
C PHE A 216 5.41 1.76 0.80
N ARG A 217 4.41 1.28 0.04
CA ARG A 217 4.46 1.12 -1.41
C ARG A 217 3.06 1.30 -1.97
N TYR A 218 2.85 2.37 -2.74
CA TYR A 218 1.55 2.79 -3.24
C TYR A 218 1.57 2.97 -4.75
N SER A 219 0.45 2.67 -5.41
CA SER A 219 0.20 3.09 -6.78
C SER A 219 -0.06 4.60 -6.82
N LEU A 220 0.45 5.27 -7.86
CA LEU A 220 0.09 6.64 -8.21
C LEU A 220 -1.14 6.62 -9.13
N ASP A 221 -2.24 6.06 -8.63
CA ASP A 221 -3.49 5.81 -9.37
C ASP A 221 -4.41 7.02 -9.48
N ASN A 222 -4.11 8.10 -8.77
CA ASN A 222 -4.84 9.36 -8.89
C ASN A 222 -4.70 9.95 -10.31
N GLU A 223 -5.81 10.50 -10.84
CA GLU A 223 -5.88 11.13 -12.17
C GLU A 223 -4.87 12.27 -12.38
N TYR A 224 -4.37 12.84 -11.29
CA TYR A 224 -3.31 13.84 -11.34
C TYR A 224 -2.03 13.35 -12.05
N PHE A 225 -1.76 12.04 -12.01
CA PHE A 225 -0.55 11.43 -12.57
C PHE A 225 -0.76 10.82 -13.97
N ASP A 226 -1.90 11.07 -14.61
CA ASP A 226 -2.22 10.62 -15.98
C ASP A 226 -1.69 11.55 -17.08
#